data_AF-A0A535RJV1-F1
#
_entry.id   AF-A0A535RJV1-F1
#
_cell.length_a   1.000
_cell.length_b   1.000
_cell.length_c   1.000
_cell.angle_alpha   90.00
_cell.angle_beta   90.00
_cell.angle_gamma   90.00
#
_symmetry.space_group_name_H-M   'P 1'
#
loop_
_entity.id
_entity.type
_entity.pdbx_description
1 polymer ?
#
loop_
_entity_poly.entity_id
_entity_poly.type
_entity_poly.pdbx_seq_one_letter_code
_entity_poly.pdbx_strand_id
1 'polypeptide(L)'
;MRFAVAVLGAGIAQVFPYLRLDQWIGAGGALALLYIGFAALGAGFFAGRRGAAAGALSVLVGAFLYAVVAGLTQPGADPGAFASFFLRIPIAVFPFILLGAFAGWLGGAARARAVTARP
;
A
#
# COMPACT_ATOMS: atom_id res chain seq x y z
N MET A 1 5.68 8.64 -16.04
CA MET A 1 6.02 9.39 -14.81
C MET A 1 4.87 9.42 -13.79
N ARG A 2 3.71 10.02 -14.06
CA ARG A 2 2.57 10.11 -13.11
C ARG A 2 2.19 8.81 -12.37
N PHE A 3 2.21 7.67 -13.06
CA PHE A 3 1.89 6.36 -12.47
C PHE A 3 2.93 5.91 -11.44
N ALA A 4 4.21 5.93 -11.82
CA ALA A 4 5.30 5.50 -10.95
C ALA A 4 5.40 6.41 -9.70
N VAL A 5 5.24 7.73 -9.88
CA VAL A 5 5.25 8.68 -8.76
C VAL A 5 4.08 8.45 -7.82
N ALA A 6 2.88 8.18 -8.35
CA ALA A 6 1.71 7.88 -7.53
C ALA A 6 1.88 6.59 -6.72
N VAL A 7 2.41 5.54 -7.35
CA VAL A 7 2.69 4.25 -6.69
C VAL A 7 3.76 4.39 -5.61
N LEU A 8 4.88 5.04 -5.94
CA LEU A 8 5.99 5.23 -5.00
C LEU A 8 5.59 6.15 -3.84
N GLY A 9 4.92 7.27 -4.13
CA GLY A 9 4.46 8.20 -3.09
C GLY A 9 3.47 7.54 -2.13
N ALA A 10 2.49 6.80 -2.65
CA ALA A 10 1.55 6.07 -1.81
C ALA A 10 2.21 4.89 -1.07
N GLY A 11 3.19 4.21 -1.68
CA GLY A 11 3.95 3.15 -1.02
C GLY A 11 4.80 3.67 0.13
N ILE A 12 5.47 4.81 -0.06
CA ILE A 12 6.25 5.49 1.01
C ILE A 12 5.34 5.95 2.14
N ALA A 13 4.18 6.55 1.82
CA ALA A 13 3.22 6.99 2.84
C ALA A 13 2.79 5.83 3.77
N GLN A 14 2.64 4.62 3.22
CA GLN A 14 2.27 3.44 3.99
C GLN A 14 3.33 3.00 5.00
N VAL A 15 4.58 3.48 4.92
CA VAL A 15 5.59 3.22 5.96
C VAL A 15 5.13 3.75 7.32
N PHE A 16 4.38 4.86 7.35
CA PHE A 16 3.93 5.49 8.59
C PHE A 16 3.10 4.56 9.50
N PRO A 17 2.00 3.92 9.03
CA PRO A 17 1.26 2.96 9.85
C PRO A 17 2.08 1.71 10.20
N TYR A 18 3.05 1.32 9.38
CA TYR A 18 3.91 0.17 9.68
C TYR A 18 4.95 0.45 10.79
N LEU A 19 5.31 1.71 11.03
CA LEU A 19 6.15 2.08 12.17
C LEU A 19 5.41 2.02 13.51
N ARG A 20 4.09 1.83 13.51
CA ARG A 20 3.23 1.78 14.71
C ARG A 20 2.52 0.43 14.86
N LEU A 21 3.21 -0.66 14.49
CA LEU A 21 2.65 -2.02 14.54
C LEU A 21 2.24 -2.46 15.94
N ASP A 22 2.85 -1.89 16.98
CA ASP A 22 2.45 -2.03 18.39
C ASP A 22 1.00 -1.60 18.65
N GLN A 23 0.43 -0.77 17.77
CA GLN A 23 -0.93 -0.21 17.90
C GLN A 23 -1.96 -0.91 16.98
N TRP A 24 -1.59 -1.98 16.28
CA TRP A 24 -2.47 -2.64 15.29
C TRP A 24 -3.64 -3.46 15.88
N ILE A 25 -3.89 -3.35 17.18
CA ILE A 25 -5.02 -4.01 17.85
C ILE A 25 -6.15 -2.99 18.03
N GLY A 26 -7.38 -3.38 17.71
CA GLY A 26 -8.56 -2.53 17.86
C GLY A 26 -8.53 -1.30 16.93
N ALA A 27 -8.66 -0.11 17.50
CA ALA A 27 -8.80 1.14 16.73
C ALA A 27 -7.58 1.47 15.86
N GLY A 28 -6.36 1.14 16.30
CA GLY A 28 -5.15 1.45 15.52
C GLY A 28 -5.00 0.56 14.28
N GLY A 29 -5.43 -0.70 14.34
CA GLY A 29 -5.50 -1.58 13.17
C GLY A 29 -6.51 -1.07 12.12
N ALA A 30 -7.68 -0.60 12.58
CA ALA A 30 -8.68 0.01 11.70
C ALA A 30 -8.16 1.30 11.03
N LEU A 31 -7.46 2.15 11.77
CA LEU A 31 -6.82 3.36 11.23
C LEU A 31 -5.71 3.02 10.22
N ALA A 32 -4.92 1.99 10.47
CA ALA A 32 -3.90 1.53 9.52
C ALA A 32 -4.53 1.05 8.20
N LEU A 33 -5.61 0.27 8.27
CA LEU A 33 -6.36 -0.16 7.08
C LEU A 33 -6.96 1.01 6.31
N LEU A 34 -7.57 1.97 7.01
CA LEU A 34 -8.08 3.20 6.38
C LEU A 34 -6.95 3.98 5.70
N TYR A 35 -5.81 4.13 6.35
CA TYR A 35 -4.66 4.82 5.80
C TYR A 35 -4.16 4.16 4.51
N ILE A 36 -3.99 2.82 4.53
CA ILE A 36 -3.60 2.04 3.35
C ILE A 36 -4.64 2.21 2.23
N GLY A 37 -5.94 2.15 2.57
CA GLY A 37 -7.03 2.37 1.63
C GLY A 37 -6.99 3.76 0.99
N PHE A 38 -6.83 4.83 1.77
CA PHE A 38 -6.72 6.20 1.25
C PHE A 38 -5.47 6.40 0.40
N ALA A 39 -4.33 5.84 0.80
CA ALA A 39 -3.09 5.90 0.02
C ALA A 39 -3.27 5.20 -1.33
N ALA A 40 -3.87 4.00 -1.35
CA ALA A 40 -4.15 3.26 -2.58
C ALA A 40 -5.20 3.96 -3.46
N LEU A 41 -6.21 4.59 -2.86
CA LEU A 41 -7.19 5.42 -3.56
C LEU A 41 -6.52 6.63 -4.22
N GLY A 42 -5.66 7.34 -3.49
CA GLY A 42 -4.87 8.44 -4.04
C GLY A 42 -3.97 7.98 -5.19
N ALA A 43 -3.28 6.84 -5.04
CA ALA A 43 -2.48 6.25 -6.10
C ALA A 43 -3.32 5.99 -7.36
N GLY A 44 -4.52 5.43 -7.17
CA GLY A 44 -5.48 5.17 -8.22
C GLY A 44 -5.97 6.42 -8.94
N PHE A 45 -6.29 7.47 -8.17
CA PHE A 45 -6.69 8.77 -8.67
C PHE A 45 -5.61 9.35 -9.60
N PHE A 46 -4.36 9.44 -9.15
CA PHE A 46 -3.28 10.00 -9.97
C PHE A 46 -2.86 9.11 -11.15
N ALA A 47 -3.03 7.79 -11.04
CA ALA A 47 -2.76 6.82 -12.11
C ALA A 47 -3.80 6.82 -13.25
N GLY A 48 -5.02 7.32 -12.99
CA GLY A 48 -6.10 7.38 -13.97
C GLY A 48 -6.55 5.99 -14.45
N ARG A 49 -6.38 5.70 -15.75
CA ARG A 49 -6.87 4.46 -16.41
C ARG A 49 -6.30 3.15 -15.85
N ARG A 50 -5.21 3.21 -15.08
CA ARG A 50 -4.60 2.04 -14.42
C ARG A 50 -4.79 2.08 -12.90
N GLY A 51 -5.90 2.64 -12.42
CA GLY A 51 -6.13 2.90 -11.00
C GLY A 51 -6.01 1.66 -10.12
N ALA A 52 -6.62 0.54 -10.53
CA ALA A 52 -6.54 -0.73 -9.79
C ALA A 52 -5.10 -1.24 -9.66
N ALA A 53 -4.35 -1.24 -10.77
CA ALA A 53 -2.95 -1.65 -10.76
C ALA A 53 -2.08 -0.73 -9.91
N ALA A 54 -2.36 0.58 -9.89
CA ALA A 54 -1.63 1.53 -9.05
C ALA A 54 -1.85 1.28 -7.56
N GLY A 55 -3.10 1.04 -7.14
CA GLY A 55 -3.41 0.73 -5.75
C GLY A 55 -2.85 -0.62 -5.30
N ALA A 56 -2.89 -1.64 -6.17
CA ALA A 56 -2.26 -2.94 -5.90
C ALA A 56 -0.73 -2.80 -5.74
N LEU A 57 -0.09 -2.10 -6.67
CA LEU A 57 1.36 -1.89 -6.64
C LEU A 57 1.80 -1.00 -5.48
N SER A 58 1.01 -0.01 -5.07
CA SER A 58 1.36 0.83 -3.91
C SER A 58 1.36 0.01 -2.62
N VAL A 59 0.46 -0.96 -2.47
CA VAL A 59 0.45 -1.87 -1.31
C VAL A 59 1.67 -2.79 -1.34
N LEU A 60 2.03 -3.33 -2.51
CA LEU A 60 3.25 -4.12 -2.65
C LEU A 60 4.52 -3.33 -2.31
N VAL A 61 4.61 -2.08 -2.77
CA VAL A 61 5.73 -1.19 -2.42
C VAL A 61 5.74 -0.90 -0.92
N GLY A 62 4.59 -0.60 -0.32
CA GLY A 62 4.49 -0.37 1.14
C GLY A 62 4.94 -1.58 1.96
N ALA A 63 4.47 -2.78 1.59
CA ALA A 63 4.87 -4.03 2.23
C ALA A 63 6.36 -4.34 2.07
N PHE A 64 6.92 -4.08 0.88
CA PHE A 64 8.35 -4.22 0.63
C PHE A 64 9.17 -3.27 1.49
N LEU A 65 8.79 -1.99 1.56
CA LEU A 65 9.47 -1.00 2.40
C LEU A 65 9.40 -1.37 3.88
N TYR A 66 8.26 -1.86 4.34
CA TYR A 66 8.14 -2.39 5.70
C TYR A 66 9.11 -3.56 5.96
N ALA A 67 9.20 -4.53 5.05
CA ALA A 67 10.11 -5.66 5.19
C ALA A 67 11.58 -5.23 5.26
N VAL A 68 11.96 -4.23 4.47
CA VAL A 68 13.29 -3.61 4.52
C VAL A 68 13.53 -2.95 5.88
N VAL A 69 12.59 -2.13 6.35
CA VAL A 69 12.71 -1.46 7.66
C VAL A 69 12.80 -2.47 8.80
N ALA A 70 11.94 -3.49 8.80
CA ALA A 70 11.93 -4.54 9.81
C ALA A 70 13.25 -5.34 9.81
N GLY A 71 13.79 -5.68 8.63
CA GLY A 71 15.07 -6.37 8.50
C GLY A 71 16.27 -5.55 9.00
N LEU A 72 16.26 -4.23 8.79
CA LEU A 72 17.33 -3.34 9.25
C LEU A 72 17.28 -3.04 10.75
N THR A 73 16.10 -3.19 11.38
CA THR A 73 15.87 -2.80 12.78
C THR A 73 15.87 -3.98 13.76
N GLN A 74 15.99 -5.23 13.28
CA GLN A 74 16.10 -6.42 14.13
C GLN A 74 17.51 -7.05 14.03
N PRO A 75 18.46 -6.69 14.93
CA PRO A 75 19.80 -7.26 14.92
C PRO A 75 19.76 -8.73 15.35
N GLY A 76 20.37 -9.62 14.55
CA GLY A 76 20.48 -11.06 14.84
C GLY A 76 19.37 -11.95 14.28
N ALA A 77 18.52 -11.43 13.40
CA ALA A 77 17.48 -12.22 12.73
C ALA A 77 18.10 -13.36 11.90
N ASP A 78 17.65 -14.59 12.15
CA ASP A 78 18.02 -15.78 11.39
C ASP A 78 17.75 -15.55 9.88
N PRO A 79 18.77 -15.70 9.00
CA PRO A 79 18.60 -15.58 7.55
C PRO A 79 17.50 -16.50 7.00
N GLY A 80 17.28 -17.67 7.60
CA GLY A 80 16.20 -18.60 7.23
C GLY A 80 14.82 -18.05 7.58
N ALA A 81 14.66 -17.46 8.76
CA ALA A 81 13.43 -16.79 9.17
C ALA A 81 13.13 -15.58 8.27
N PHE A 82 14.14 -14.78 7.93
CA PHE A 82 14.03 -13.65 7.01
C PHE A 82 13.59 -14.10 5.60
N ALA A 83 14.23 -15.11 5.02
CA ALA A 83 13.84 -15.65 3.72
C ALA A 83 12.41 -16.22 3.73
N SER A 84 12.02 -16.91 4.79
CA SER A 84 10.66 -17.45 4.96
C SER A 84 9.61 -16.34 5.08
N PHE A 85 9.94 -15.22 5.73
CA PHE A 85 9.10 -14.04 5.80
C PHE A 85 8.89 -13.47 4.39
N PHE A 86 9.96 -13.25 3.61
CA PHE A 86 9.86 -12.78 2.22
C PHE A 86 9.03 -13.68 1.31
N LEU A 87 9.12 -15.00 1.46
CA LEU A 87 8.32 -15.97 0.72
C LEU A 87 6.83 -15.95 1.12
N ARG A 88 6.53 -15.62 2.38
CA ARG A 88 5.15 -15.55 2.90
C ARG A 88 4.50 -14.19 2.70
N ILE A 89 5.27 -13.11 2.58
CA ILE A 89 4.76 -11.74 2.36
C ILE A 89 3.73 -11.67 1.23
N PRO A 90 3.96 -12.23 0.02
CA PRO A 90 2.97 -12.14 -1.05
C PRO A 90 1.61 -12.74 -0.67
N ILE A 91 1.61 -13.84 0.08
CA ILE A 91 0.41 -14.54 0.53
C ILE A 91 -0.26 -13.77 1.67
N ALA A 92 0.52 -13.33 2.65
CA ALA A 92 0.03 -12.58 3.81
C ALA A 92 -0.52 -11.20 3.42
N VAL A 93 0.08 -10.57 2.41
CA VAL A 93 -0.30 -9.24 1.92
C VAL A 93 -1.41 -9.33 0.87
N PHE A 94 -1.71 -10.52 0.32
CA PHE A 94 -2.72 -10.71 -0.72
C PHE A 94 -4.08 -10.04 -0.44
N PRO A 95 -4.67 -10.15 0.77
CA PRO A 95 -5.93 -9.47 1.09
C PRO A 95 -5.80 -7.93 0.98
N PHE A 96 -4.65 -7.39 1.37
CA PHE A 96 -4.36 -5.97 1.29
C PHE A 96 -4.11 -5.52 -0.15
N ILE A 97 -3.53 -6.39 -0.99
CA ILE A 97 -3.37 -6.11 -2.43
C ILE A 97 -4.75 -5.98 -3.08
N LEU A 98 -5.69 -6.86 -2.75
CA LEU A 98 -7.07 -6.77 -3.25
C LEU A 98 -7.77 -5.50 -2.77
N LEU A 99 -7.62 -5.15 -1.49
CA LEU A 99 -8.16 -3.92 -0.93
C LEU A 99 -7.55 -2.68 -1.61
N GLY A 100 -6.23 -2.68 -1.80
CA GLY A 100 -5.52 -1.63 -2.51
C GLY A 100 -5.95 -1.52 -3.97
N ALA A 101 -6.13 -2.64 -4.67
CA ALA A 101 -6.63 -2.67 -6.04
C ALA A 101 -8.04 -2.08 -6.15
N PHE A 102 -8.93 -2.45 -5.23
CA PHE A 102 -10.28 -1.91 -5.17
C PHE A 102 -10.28 -0.41 -4.87
N ALA A 103 -9.53 0.03 -3.87
CA ALA A 103 -9.39 1.45 -3.52
C ALA A 103 -8.80 2.26 -4.68
N GLY A 104 -7.77 1.73 -5.35
CA GLY A 104 -7.16 2.36 -6.51
C GLY A 104 -8.11 2.44 -7.72
N TRP A 105 -8.95 1.42 -7.94
CA TRP A 105 -10.01 1.47 -8.94
C TRP A 105 -11.00 2.60 -8.65
N LEU A 106 -11.46 2.72 -7.40
CA LEU A 106 -12.35 3.80 -6.97
C LEU A 106 -11.72 5.19 -7.19
N GLY A 107 -10.44 5.35 -6.85
CA GLY A 107 -9.73 6.60 -7.10
C GLY A 107 -9.67 6.97 -8.59
N GLY A 108 -9.39 5.98 -9.44
CA GLY A 108 -9.39 6.17 -10.90
C GLY A 108 -10.78 6.56 -11.43
N ALA A 109 -11.84 5.92 -10.92
CA ALA A 109 -13.22 6.23 -11.27
C ALA A 109 -13.63 7.65 -10.81
N ALA A 110 -13.24 8.05 -9.60
CA ALA A 110 -13.49 9.40 -9.09
C ALA A 110 -12.82 10.47 -9.97
N ARG A 111 -11.58 10.23 -10.41
CA ARG A 111 -10.89 11.13 -11.35
C ARG A 111 -11.62 11.22 -12.70
N ALA A 112 -12.07 10.08 -13.24
CA ALA A 112 -12.78 10.08 -14.51
C ALA A 112 -14.03 10.97 -14.44
N ARG A 113 -14.82 10.83 -13.37
CA ARG A 113 -16.00 11.68 -13.11
C ARG A 113 -15.64 13.16 -12.96
N ALA A 114 -14.58 13.47 -12.20
CA ALA A 114 -14.15 14.85 -11.97
C ALA A 114 -13.63 15.55 -13.24
N VAL A 115 -13.05 14.80 -14.19
CA VAL A 115 -12.60 15.34 -15.47
C VAL A 115 -13.78 15.53 -16.44
N THR A 116 -14.74 14.60 -16.47
CA THR A 116 -15.94 14.72 -17.32
C THR A 116 -16.93 15.78 -16.82
N ALA A 117 -16.90 16.12 -15.53
CA ALA A 117 -17.74 17.17 -14.94
C ALA A 117 -17.19 18.59 -15.17
N ARG A 118 -16.11 18.75 -15.97
CA ARG A 118 -15.59 20.08 -16.32
C ARG A 118 -16.47 20.68 -17.44
N PRO A 119 -17.04 21.89 -17.22
CA PRO A 119 -17.84 22.59 -18.24
C PRO A 119 -16.99 23.01 -19.45
#